data_AF-A0A0M3QWQ1-F1
#
_entry.id   AF-A0A0M3QWQ1-F1
#
_cell.length_a   1.000
_cell.length_b   1.000
_cell.length_c   1.000
_cell.angle_alpha   90.00
_cell.angle_beta   90.00
_cell.angle_gamma   90.00
#
_symmetry.space_group_name_H-M   'P 1'
#
loop_
_entity.id
_entity.type
_entity.pdbx_description
1 polymer ?
#
loop_
_entity_poly.entity_id
_entity_poly.type
_entity_poly.pdbx_seq_one_letter_code
_entity_poly.pdbx_strand_id
1 'polypeptide(L)'
;MRQEVTNKWYNFDVEISEHLWSLWGGVHPKANWFDSQVRGQQKLGCCVVACCAASVFARLSDWSEKLLDAIVTNGDKYYRDSIAHTQHWDIDLGQDDLQLMTKGRIYNSPAQKEMNLSEALAYFFTRYQWGILVCDDRHLAFGYTSSLDGGYFLYDCSEWDKPIFPDNMGASYVLRAKELLLLIYCIIITLNVREKNVEFRLYSVDLMRMTVNSNDSQQSLQAVERKE
;
A
#
# COMPACT_ATOMS: atom_id res chain seq x y z
N MET A 1 -8.59 28.11 22.37
CA MET A 1 -8.91 28.12 20.92
C MET A 1 -7.58 28.37 20.19
N ARG A 2 -6.81 27.31 19.90
CA ARG A 2 -5.55 27.44 19.16
C ARG A 2 -5.89 27.46 17.67
N GLN A 3 -5.54 28.54 16.99
CA GLN A 3 -5.46 28.54 15.54
C GLN A 3 -4.28 27.64 15.17
N GLU A 4 -4.55 26.45 14.65
CA GLU A 4 -3.53 25.64 13.98
C GLU A 4 -3.30 26.26 12.61
N VAL A 5 -2.16 26.93 12.46
CA VAL A 5 -1.60 27.21 11.14
C VAL A 5 -1.24 25.84 10.57
N THR A 6 -2.13 25.24 9.81
CA THR A 6 -1.88 23.94 9.18
C THR A 6 -0.76 24.12 8.16
N ASN A 7 0.47 23.81 8.57
CA ASN A 7 1.61 23.77 7.67
C ASN A 7 1.42 22.54 6.78
N LYS A 8 0.74 22.73 5.65
CA LYS A 8 0.49 21.68 4.67
C LYS A 8 1.52 21.72 3.56
N TRP A 9 1.93 20.55 3.12
CA TRP A 9 2.70 20.36 1.90
C TRP A 9 1.81 19.66 0.88
N TYR A 10 1.26 20.43 -0.08
CA TYR A 10 0.15 19.99 -0.93
C TYR A 10 -1.04 19.49 -0.10
N ASN A 11 -1.45 18.23 -0.27
CA ASN A 11 -2.53 17.62 0.50
C ASN A 11 -2.05 17.00 1.82
N PHE A 12 -0.75 16.98 2.08
CA PHE A 12 -0.19 16.31 3.25
C PHE A 12 0.00 17.27 4.42
N ASP A 13 -0.16 16.74 5.62
CA ASP A 13 0.22 17.40 6.86
C ASP A 13 1.73 17.16 7.13
N VAL A 14 2.41 18.19 7.62
CA VAL A 14 3.85 18.14 7.91
C VAL A 14 4.07 17.58 9.32
N GLU A 15 4.59 16.35 9.41
CA GLU A 15 4.92 15.69 10.68
C GLU A 15 6.32 16.08 11.16
N ILE A 16 7.30 16.05 10.24
CA ILE A 16 8.67 16.51 10.47
C ILE A 16 9.05 17.34 9.26
N SER A 17 9.29 18.63 9.49
CA SER A 17 9.63 19.60 8.43
C SER A 17 10.70 19.04 7.50
N GLU A 18 10.45 19.09 6.20
CA GLU A 18 11.36 18.62 5.13
C GLU A 18 11.69 17.12 5.10
N HIS A 19 11.15 16.30 6.01
CA HIS A 19 11.55 14.90 6.15
C HIS A 19 10.39 13.89 6.17
N LEU A 20 9.26 14.23 6.81
CA LEU A 20 8.12 13.32 7.00
C LEU A 20 6.79 14.07 6.87
N TRP A 21 5.87 13.47 6.12
CA TRP A 21 4.52 13.98 5.92
C TRP A 21 3.50 12.85 6.02
N SER A 22 2.28 13.19 6.43
CA SER A 22 1.16 12.25 6.50
C SER A 22 -0.01 12.73 5.65
N LEU A 23 -0.74 11.78 5.08
CA LEU A 23 -2.01 12.02 4.40
C LEU A 23 -2.99 10.94 4.85
N TRP A 24 -4.18 11.36 5.25
CA TRP A 24 -5.21 10.51 5.85
C TRP A 24 -6.41 10.43 4.91
N GLY A 25 -6.99 9.24 4.79
CA GLY A 25 -8.25 8.98 4.12
C GLY A 25 -9.44 9.12 5.08
N GLY A 26 -10.66 9.13 4.54
CA GLY A 26 -11.89 9.08 5.33
C GLY A 26 -12.47 7.66 5.50
N VAL A 27 -11.98 6.69 4.73
CA VAL A 27 -12.54 5.33 4.69
C VAL A 27 -11.56 4.31 5.27
N HIS A 28 -12.11 3.37 6.05
CA HIS A 28 -11.40 2.22 6.58
C HIS A 28 -12.03 0.90 6.08
N PRO A 29 -11.24 -0.17 5.85
CA PRO A 29 -11.74 -1.49 5.39
C PRO A 29 -12.87 -2.12 6.25
N LYS A 30 -12.98 -1.73 7.52
CA LYS A 30 -14.06 -2.17 8.45
C LYS A 30 -15.33 -1.29 8.40
N ALA A 31 -15.39 -0.28 7.54
CA ALA A 31 -16.56 0.57 7.43
C ALA A 31 -17.84 -0.24 7.14
N ASN A 32 -18.96 0.20 7.72
CA ASN A 32 -20.21 -0.56 7.78
C ASN A 32 -20.93 -0.75 6.42
N TRP A 33 -20.56 0.03 5.41
CA TRP A 33 -21.05 -0.08 4.04
C TRP A 33 -20.38 -1.18 3.20
N PHE A 34 -19.27 -1.76 3.68
CA PHE A 34 -18.68 -2.96 3.09
C PHE A 34 -19.44 -4.19 3.55
N ASP A 35 -19.46 -5.23 2.72
CA ASP A 35 -20.16 -6.46 3.02
C ASP A 35 -19.63 -7.08 4.33
N SER A 36 -20.55 -7.37 5.25
CA SER A 36 -20.29 -7.98 6.55
C SER A 36 -19.45 -9.25 6.51
N GLN A 37 -19.49 -10.02 5.42
CA GLN A 37 -18.74 -11.28 5.28
C GLN A 37 -17.25 -11.05 5.01
N VAL A 38 -16.90 -9.93 4.38
CA VAL A 38 -15.53 -9.65 3.89
C VAL A 38 -14.88 -8.42 4.52
N ARG A 39 -15.65 -7.58 5.23
CA ARG A 39 -15.15 -6.35 5.87
C ARG A 39 -13.97 -6.61 6.80
N GLY A 40 -12.91 -5.83 6.63
CA GLY A 40 -11.64 -5.96 7.35
C GLY A 40 -10.65 -6.98 6.77
N GLN A 41 -11.06 -7.86 5.84
CA GLN A 41 -10.18 -8.87 5.23
C GLN A 41 -9.52 -8.35 3.93
N GLN A 42 -10.07 -7.30 3.32
CA GLN A 42 -9.57 -6.71 2.08
C GLN A 42 -8.29 -5.87 2.22
N LYS A 43 -7.63 -5.86 3.38
CA LYS A 43 -6.45 -5.02 3.67
C LYS A 43 -5.28 -5.27 2.70
N LEU A 44 -5.03 -6.54 2.38
CA LEU A 44 -4.00 -6.90 1.41
C LEU A 44 -4.35 -6.40 0.00
N GLY A 45 -5.62 -6.51 -0.40
CA GLY A 45 -6.11 -5.92 -1.65
C GLY A 45 -5.91 -4.40 -1.70
N CYS A 46 -6.12 -3.70 -0.58
CA CYS A 46 -5.82 -2.27 -0.48
C CYS A 46 -4.32 -1.98 -0.66
N CYS A 47 -3.43 -2.81 -0.10
CA CYS A 47 -1.98 -2.67 -0.30
C CYS A 47 -1.58 -2.85 -1.77
N VAL A 48 -2.13 -3.86 -2.46
CA VAL A 48 -1.90 -4.06 -3.89
C VAL A 48 -2.34 -2.83 -4.68
N VAL A 49 -3.54 -2.33 -4.43
CA VAL A 49 -4.07 -1.13 -5.12
C VAL A 49 -3.27 0.13 -4.79
N ALA A 50 -2.72 0.26 -3.58
CA ALA A 50 -1.83 1.36 -3.22
C ALA A 50 -0.53 1.32 -4.04
N CYS A 51 0.07 0.14 -4.25
CA CYS A 51 1.20 -0.03 -5.16
C CYS A 51 0.81 0.31 -6.61
N CYS A 52 -0.40 -0.06 -7.06
CA CYS A 52 -0.93 0.34 -8.36
C CYS A 52 -1.01 1.86 -8.50
N ALA A 53 -1.58 2.55 -7.50
CA ALA A 53 -1.64 3.99 -7.47
C ALA A 53 -0.24 4.61 -7.56
N ALA A 54 0.74 4.10 -6.80
CA ALA A 54 2.12 4.59 -6.86
C ALA A 54 2.76 4.47 -8.26
N SER A 55 2.44 3.41 -9.00
CA SER A 55 2.95 3.22 -10.37
C SER A 55 2.30 4.15 -11.41
N VAL A 56 1.04 4.56 -11.17
CA VAL A 56 0.26 5.40 -12.08
C VAL A 56 0.55 6.88 -11.81
N PHE A 57 0.62 7.25 -10.54
CA PHE A 57 0.91 8.60 -10.08
C PHE A 57 2.42 8.75 -9.84
N ALA A 58 3.14 9.29 -10.83
CA ALA A 58 4.59 9.48 -10.76
C ALA A 58 5.06 10.35 -9.57
N ARG A 59 4.19 11.24 -9.07
CA ARG A 59 4.49 12.14 -7.94
C ARG A 59 3.60 11.82 -6.75
N LEU A 60 4.23 11.65 -5.58
CA LEU A 60 3.47 11.48 -4.33
C LEU A 60 2.70 12.74 -3.94
N SER A 61 3.09 13.92 -4.41
CA SER A 61 2.34 15.19 -4.20
C SER A 61 0.92 15.16 -4.74
N ASP A 62 0.65 14.31 -5.73
CA ASP A 62 -0.64 14.23 -6.41
C ASP A 62 -1.63 13.35 -5.63
N TRP A 63 -1.15 12.64 -4.59
CA TRP A 63 -2.00 11.86 -3.71
C TRP A 63 -2.91 12.77 -2.88
N SER A 64 -4.13 12.31 -2.63
CA SER A 64 -5.15 13.04 -1.90
C SER A 64 -5.98 12.10 -1.04
N GLU A 65 -6.72 12.64 -0.07
CA GLU A 65 -7.67 11.89 0.76
C GLU A 65 -8.62 11.04 -0.10
N LYS A 66 -9.16 11.63 -1.18
CA LYS A 66 -10.04 10.93 -2.13
C LYS A 66 -9.36 9.75 -2.83
N LEU A 67 -8.06 9.87 -3.12
CA LEU A 67 -7.29 8.75 -3.68
C LEU A 67 -7.15 7.62 -2.67
N LEU A 68 -6.91 7.93 -1.39
CA LEU A 68 -6.84 6.91 -0.33
C LEU A 68 -8.18 6.18 -0.16
N ASP A 69 -9.29 6.91 -0.18
CA ASP A 69 -10.63 6.31 -0.14
C ASP A 69 -10.92 5.43 -1.37
N ALA A 70 -10.44 5.86 -2.54
CA ALA A 70 -10.50 5.07 -3.76
C ALA A 70 -9.63 3.81 -3.67
N ILE A 71 -8.45 3.88 -3.04
CA ILE A 71 -7.60 2.70 -2.79
C ILE A 71 -8.36 1.68 -1.94
N VAL A 72 -9.01 2.10 -0.85
CA VAL A 72 -9.77 1.19 0.02
C VAL A 72 -10.96 0.58 -0.73
N THR A 73 -11.71 1.39 -1.48
CA THR A 73 -12.88 0.92 -2.23
C THR A 73 -12.50 -0.04 -3.37
N ASN A 74 -11.42 0.25 -4.10
CA ASN A 74 -10.93 -0.64 -5.14
C ASN A 74 -10.20 -1.87 -4.58
N GLY A 75 -9.58 -1.76 -3.40
CA GLY A 75 -9.00 -2.89 -2.68
C GLY A 75 -10.04 -3.90 -2.24
N ASP A 76 -11.22 -3.43 -1.80
CA ASP A 76 -12.39 -4.28 -1.53
C ASP A 76 -12.89 -4.99 -2.80
N LYS A 77 -12.99 -4.28 -3.93
CA LYS A 77 -13.35 -4.88 -5.21
C LYS A 77 -12.33 -5.94 -5.63
N TYR A 78 -11.04 -5.61 -5.59
CA TYR A 78 -9.95 -6.53 -5.93
C TYR A 78 -9.99 -7.79 -5.05
N TYR A 79 -10.24 -7.62 -3.74
CA TYR A 79 -10.38 -8.75 -2.83
C TYR A 79 -11.54 -9.66 -3.22
N ARG A 80 -12.73 -9.09 -3.43
CA ARG A 80 -13.93 -9.83 -3.82
C ARG A 80 -13.77 -10.54 -5.17
N ASP A 81 -13.11 -9.91 -6.11
CA ASP A 81 -12.80 -10.53 -7.40
C ASP A 81 -11.82 -11.70 -7.19
N SER A 82 -10.76 -11.54 -6.39
CA SER A 82 -9.79 -12.61 -6.12
C SER A 82 -10.42 -13.84 -5.44
N ILE A 83 -11.25 -13.66 -4.40
CA ILE A 83 -11.91 -14.79 -3.72
C ILE A 83 -12.93 -15.49 -4.62
N ALA A 84 -13.59 -14.77 -5.54
CA ALA A 84 -14.54 -15.35 -6.48
C ALA A 84 -13.86 -16.27 -7.50
N HIS A 85 -12.63 -15.94 -7.91
CA HIS A 85 -11.86 -16.75 -8.86
C HIS A 85 -11.21 -17.99 -8.19
N THR A 86 -10.91 -17.93 -6.88
CA THR A 86 -10.13 -18.95 -6.18
C THR A 86 -10.99 -20.10 -5.57
N GLN A 87 -12.33 -20.01 -5.55
CA GLN A 87 -13.24 -21.01 -4.95
C GLN A 87 -12.89 -21.46 -3.51
N HIS A 88 -12.05 -20.73 -2.79
CA HIS A 88 -11.66 -20.99 -1.40
C HIS A 88 -11.69 -19.68 -0.61
N TRP A 89 -12.53 -19.65 0.41
CA TRP A 89 -12.70 -18.52 1.34
C TRP A 89 -11.57 -18.43 2.39
N ASP A 90 -10.73 -19.46 2.47
CA ASP A 90 -9.68 -19.62 3.50
C ASP A 90 -8.26 -19.32 3.00
N ILE A 91 -8.10 -18.77 1.80
CA ILE A 91 -6.79 -18.46 1.25
C ILE A 91 -6.55 -16.96 1.40
N ASP A 92 -5.65 -16.63 2.33
CA ASP A 92 -4.86 -15.39 2.35
C ASP A 92 -4.69 -14.90 0.92
N LEU A 93 -5.34 -13.78 0.60
CA LEU A 93 -5.22 -13.10 -0.68
C LEU A 93 -3.81 -13.25 -1.28
N GLY A 94 -3.69 -13.93 -2.41
CA GLY A 94 -2.60 -13.70 -3.37
C GLY A 94 -1.15 -13.83 -2.88
N GLN A 95 -0.81 -14.65 -1.87
CA GLN A 95 0.61 -15.03 -1.71
C GLN A 95 1.14 -15.77 -2.95
N ASP A 96 0.27 -16.48 -3.68
CA ASP A 96 0.64 -17.17 -4.93
C ASP A 96 0.78 -16.23 -6.14
N ASP A 97 0.03 -15.12 -6.16
CA ASP A 97 0.09 -14.11 -7.24
C ASP A 97 1.18 -13.05 -7.01
N LEU A 98 1.63 -12.90 -5.75
CA LEU A 98 2.68 -11.98 -5.36
C LEU A 98 4.04 -12.68 -5.37
N GLN A 99 5.01 -12.10 -6.06
CA GLN A 99 6.33 -12.68 -6.11
C GLN A 99 7.11 -12.36 -4.82
N LEU A 100 7.37 -13.38 -4.01
CA LEU A 100 8.19 -13.27 -2.79
C LEU A 100 9.64 -12.93 -3.15
N MET A 101 10.14 -11.79 -2.68
CA MET A 101 11.48 -11.29 -2.99
C MET A 101 12.52 -11.67 -1.94
N THR A 102 12.15 -11.45 -0.69
CA THR A 102 13.03 -11.76 0.44
C THR A 102 12.20 -11.93 1.70
N LYS A 103 12.81 -12.57 2.68
CA LYS A 103 12.27 -12.72 4.03
C LYS A 103 13.39 -12.54 5.04
N GLY A 104 13.03 -12.16 6.25
CA GLY A 104 14.00 -11.89 7.28
C GLY A 104 13.35 -11.78 8.65
N ARG A 105 14.10 -11.26 9.61
CA ARG A 105 13.61 -10.97 10.96
C ARG A 105 13.75 -9.49 11.26
N ILE A 106 12.71 -8.86 11.79
CA ILE A 106 12.65 -7.40 11.96
C ILE A 106 13.91 -6.85 12.67
N TYR A 107 14.29 -7.47 13.80
CA TYR A 107 15.37 -7.01 14.68
C TYR A 107 16.67 -7.83 14.65
N ASN A 108 16.95 -8.55 13.55
CA ASN A 108 18.23 -9.27 13.46
C ASN A 108 19.43 -8.32 13.50
N SER A 109 20.55 -8.77 14.06
CA SER A 109 21.81 -8.04 13.91
C SER A 109 22.22 -7.97 12.44
N PRO A 110 23.01 -6.96 12.02
CA PRO A 110 23.54 -6.91 10.67
C PRO A 110 24.41 -8.12 10.33
N ALA A 111 24.50 -8.44 9.03
CA ALA A 111 25.33 -9.49 8.44
C ALA A 111 25.06 -10.90 9.01
N GLN A 112 23.84 -11.15 9.47
CA GLN A 112 23.39 -12.50 9.85
C GLN A 112 22.96 -13.30 8.62
N LYS A 113 22.74 -14.61 8.81
CA LYS A 113 22.24 -15.51 7.75
C LYS A 113 20.90 -15.03 7.17
N GLU A 114 20.03 -14.51 8.03
CA GLU A 114 18.76 -13.91 7.65
C GLU A 114 18.86 -12.39 7.76
N MET A 115 18.44 -11.68 6.71
CA MET A 115 18.46 -10.22 6.67
C MET A 115 17.61 -9.63 7.78
N ASN A 116 18.05 -8.50 8.33
CA ASN A 116 17.16 -7.63 9.08
C ASN A 116 16.31 -6.75 8.15
N LEU A 117 15.34 -6.01 8.71
CA LEU A 117 14.44 -5.17 7.92
C LEU A 117 15.20 -4.14 7.06
N SER A 118 16.25 -3.52 7.60
CA SER A 118 17.02 -2.50 6.88
C SER A 118 17.79 -3.10 5.69
N GLU A 119 18.42 -4.25 5.87
CA GLU A 119 19.14 -4.97 4.83
C GLU A 119 18.19 -5.47 3.74
N ALA A 120 17.02 -5.99 4.13
CA ALA A 120 16.02 -6.49 3.20
C ALA A 120 15.40 -5.37 2.36
N LEU A 121 15.08 -4.21 2.95
CA LEU A 121 14.57 -3.06 2.20
C LEU A 121 15.64 -2.47 1.26
N ALA A 122 16.89 -2.33 1.73
CA ALA A 122 17.99 -1.90 0.89
C ALA A 122 18.19 -2.86 -0.30
N TYR A 123 18.15 -4.18 -0.06
CA TYR A 123 18.19 -5.21 -1.10
C TYR A 123 17.00 -5.11 -2.05
N PHE A 124 15.79 -4.94 -1.54
CA PHE A 124 14.55 -4.85 -2.32
C PHE A 124 14.61 -3.70 -3.33
N PHE A 125 14.99 -2.50 -2.87
CA PHE A 125 15.06 -1.31 -3.70
C PHE A 125 16.17 -1.33 -4.76
N THR A 126 17.05 -2.33 -4.76
CA THR A 126 17.99 -2.54 -5.89
C THR A 126 17.30 -3.00 -7.17
N ARG A 127 16.08 -3.55 -7.08
CA ARG A 127 15.37 -4.18 -8.20
C ARG A 127 13.92 -3.74 -8.34
N TYR A 128 13.27 -3.36 -7.24
CA TYR A 128 11.83 -3.12 -7.21
C TYR A 128 11.52 -1.74 -6.62
N GLN A 129 10.51 -1.06 -7.17
CA GLN A 129 10.11 0.27 -6.71
C GLN A 129 9.01 0.22 -5.65
N TRP A 130 8.15 -0.79 -5.69
CA TRP A 130 6.98 -0.92 -4.81
C TRP A 130 6.80 -2.37 -4.40
N GLY A 131 6.39 -2.55 -3.16
CA GLY A 131 6.19 -3.86 -2.57
C GLY A 131 5.22 -3.85 -1.41
N ILE A 132 4.96 -5.05 -0.94
CA ILE A 132 4.12 -5.30 0.22
C ILE A 132 4.99 -5.99 1.26
N LEU A 133 4.99 -5.42 2.46
CA LEU A 133 5.57 -6.03 3.64
C LEU A 133 4.46 -6.76 4.38
N VAL A 134 4.69 -8.04 4.63
CA VAL A 134 3.82 -8.90 5.44
C VAL A 134 4.57 -9.28 6.71
N CYS A 135 3.95 -9.03 7.86
CA CYS A 135 4.46 -9.36 9.18
C CYS A 135 3.25 -9.75 10.05
N ASP A 136 3.17 -11.03 10.43
CA ASP A 136 1.98 -11.61 11.06
C ASP A 136 0.70 -11.31 10.24
N ASP A 137 -0.32 -10.67 10.86
CA ASP A 137 -1.57 -10.27 10.20
C ASP A 137 -1.51 -8.85 9.58
N ARG A 138 -0.34 -8.20 9.66
CA ARG A 138 -0.12 -6.83 9.18
C ARG A 138 0.42 -6.84 7.75
N HIS A 139 -0.21 -5.99 6.94
CA HIS A 139 0.12 -5.78 5.54
C HIS A 139 0.36 -4.30 5.33
N LEU A 140 1.54 -3.94 4.85
CA LEU A 140 1.92 -2.57 4.57
C LEU A 140 2.39 -2.46 3.13
N ALA A 141 1.83 -1.54 2.36
CA ALA A 141 2.38 -1.21 1.05
C ALA A 141 3.47 -0.16 1.22
N PHE A 142 4.56 -0.31 0.48
CA PHE A 142 5.67 0.64 0.52
C PHE A 142 6.27 0.82 -0.87
N GLY A 143 7.03 1.89 -1.04
CA GLY A 143 7.77 2.07 -2.27
C GLY A 143 8.58 3.35 -2.32
N TYR A 144 9.14 3.62 -3.49
CA TYR A 144 10.01 4.76 -3.77
C TYR A 144 9.71 5.36 -5.14
N THR A 145 9.55 6.69 -5.18
CA THR A 145 9.52 7.48 -6.43
C THR A 145 10.76 8.35 -6.56
N SER A 146 11.32 8.40 -7.77
CA SER A 146 12.47 9.22 -8.12
C SER A 146 12.09 10.61 -8.69
N SER A 147 10.84 11.07 -8.50
CA SER A 147 10.43 12.42 -8.93
C SER A 147 11.21 13.52 -8.18
N LEU A 148 11.15 14.77 -8.65
CA LEU A 148 11.85 15.90 -8.03
C LEU A 148 11.45 16.11 -6.56
N ASP A 149 10.18 15.86 -6.26
CA ASP A 149 9.57 15.81 -4.94
C ASP A 149 9.38 14.36 -4.45
N GLY A 150 10.22 13.46 -4.95
CA GLY A 150 10.13 12.05 -4.69
C GLY A 150 10.54 11.67 -3.28
N GLY A 151 10.78 10.39 -3.07
CA GLY A 151 11.02 9.80 -1.76
C GLY A 151 10.27 8.49 -1.59
N TYR A 152 10.23 8.06 -0.35
CA TYR A 152 9.62 6.82 0.08
C TYR A 152 8.19 7.04 0.53
N PHE A 153 7.36 6.02 0.38
CA PHE A 153 6.04 6.00 1.01
C PHE A 153 5.81 4.70 1.80
N LEU A 154 4.94 4.80 2.79
CA LEU A 154 4.34 3.70 3.52
C LEU A 154 2.84 3.91 3.55
N TYR A 155 2.05 2.94 3.10
CA TYR A 155 0.60 2.95 3.19
C TYR A 155 0.13 1.86 4.15
N ASP A 156 -0.80 2.23 5.03
CA ASP A 156 -1.46 1.32 5.96
C ASP A 156 -2.97 1.62 6.01
N CYS A 157 -3.75 0.57 6.21
CA CYS A 157 -5.19 0.63 6.39
C CYS A 157 -5.67 -0.38 7.45
N SER A 158 -4.75 -0.84 8.30
CA SER A 158 -5.00 -1.91 9.26
C SER A 158 -5.49 -1.40 10.62
N GLU A 159 -5.06 -0.20 10.98
CA GLU A 159 -5.26 0.40 12.31
C GLU A 159 -6.71 0.79 12.55
N TRP A 160 -7.22 0.36 13.69
CA TRP A 160 -8.60 0.51 14.11
C TRP A 160 -8.63 0.66 15.63
N ASP A 161 -9.46 1.57 16.12
CA ASP A 161 -9.52 1.97 17.53
C ASP A 161 -8.20 2.58 18.04
N LYS A 162 -8.08 2.65 19.36
CA LYS A 162 -6.93 3.16 20.07
C LYS A 162 -5.68 2.32 19.76
N PRO A 163 -4.48 2.93 19.77
CA PRO A 163 -4.18 4.27 20.28
C PRO A 163 -4.30 5.40 19.23
N ILE A 164 -4.41 5.06 17.95
CA ILE A 164 -4.38 6.03 16.85
C ILE A 164 -5.75 6.67 16.64
N PHE A 165 -6.81 5.87 16.73
CA PHE A 165 -8.18 6.32 16.47
C PHE A 165 -9.06 6.24 17.72
N PRO A 166 -10.17 7.00 17.76
CA PRO A 166 -11.23 6.79 18.74
C PRO A 166 -11.87 5.40 18.62
N ASP A 167 -12.65 5.01 19.63
CA ASP A 167 -13.35 3.73 19.62
C ASP A 167 -14.34 3.63 18.45
N ASN A 168 -14.35 2.48 17.78
CA ASN A 168 -15.05 2.14 16.55
C ASN A 168 -14.72 3.02 15.34
N MET A 169 -13.50 3.53 15.27
CA MET A 169 -13.03 4.34 14.15
C MET A 169 -11.69 3.83 13.62
N GLY A 170 -11.42 4.15 12.36
CA GLY A 170 -10.16 3.89 11.69
C GLY A 170 -10.11 4.66 10.39
N ALA A 171 -8.94 4.73 9.79
CA ALA A 171 -8.74 5.29 8.46
C ALA A 171 -7.56 4.59 7.78
N SER A 172 -7.52 4.68 6.45
CA SER A 172 -6.27 4.46 5.73
C SER A 172 -5.41 5.72 5.74
N TYR A 173 -4.10 5.55 5.68
CA TYR A 173 -3.16 6.66 5.64
C TYR A 173 -1.91 6.30 4.83
N VAL A 174 -1.22 7.32 4.35
CA VAL A 174 0.10 7.20 3.75
C VAL A 174 1.07 8.14 4.46
N LEU A 175 2.25 7.63 4.77
CA LEU A 175 3.39 8.40 5.25
C LEU A 175 4.36 8.56 4.08
N ARG A 176 4.78 9.80 3.81
CA ARG A 176 5.85 10.11 2.86
C ARG A 176 7.11 10.46 3.63
N ALA A 177 8.22 9.80 3.32
CA ALA A 177 9.52 10.05 3.92
C ALA A 177 10.57 10.40 2.85
N LYS A 178 11.46 11.36 3.10
CA LYS A 178 12.56 11.65 2.14
C LYS A 178 13.64 10.58 2.15
N GLU A 179 13.83 9.89 3.26
CA GLU A 179 15.00 9.01 3.49
C GLU A 179 14.57 7.59 3.84
N LEU A 180 15.34 6.59 3.39
CA LEU A 180 15.07 5.18 3.65
C LEU A 180 15.06 4.88 5.15
N LEU A 181 15.94 5.53 5.93
CA LEU A 181 15.99 5.34 7.39
C LEU A 181 14.68 5.79 8.07
N LEU A 182 14.06 6.87 7.58
CA LEU A 182 12.76 7.33 8.06
C LEU A 182 11.63 6.38 7.64
N LEU A 183 11.69 5.81 6.42
CA LEU A 183 10.75 4.75 6.02
C LEU A 183 10.85 3.54 6.96
N ILE A 184 12.08 3.08 7.25
CA ILE A 184 12.32 1.95 8.16
C ILE A 184 11.74 2.27 9.55
N TYR A 185 11.99 3.47 10.07
CA TYR A 185 11.42 3.92 11.34
C TYR A 185 9.88 3.87 11.31
N CYS A 186 9.25 4.41 10.26
CA CYS A 186 7.79 4.38 10.11
C CYS A 186 7.26 2.95 10.11
N ILE A 187 7.88 2.04 9.36
CA ILE A 187 7.49 0.62 9.32
C ILE A 187 7.57 0.00 10.73
N ILE A 188 8.68 0.21 11.45
CA ILE A 188 8.87 -0.37 12.80
C ILE A 188 7.79 0.14 13.75
N ILE A 189 7.48 1.44 13.72
CA ILE A 189 6.47 2.04 14.59
C ILE A 189 5.06 1.55 14.20
N THR A 190 4.73 1.51 12.91
CA THR A 190 3.44 1.05 12.41
C THR A 190 3.21 -0.43 12.72
N LEU A 191 4.23 -1.28 12.59
CA LEU A 191 4.12 -2.69 12.96
C LEU A 191 3.94 -2.88 14.47
N ASN A 192 4.51 -1.98 15.29
CA ASN A 192 4.44 -2.00 16.76
C ASN A 192 4.80 -3.38 17.38
N VAL A 193 5.70 -4.10 16.72
CA VAL A 193 6.15 -5.43 17.17
C VAL A 193 7.13 -5.27 18.32
N ARG A 194 6.85 -5.87 19.47
CA ARG A 194 7.72 -5.81 20.66
C ARG A 194 8.56 -7.06 20.85
N GLU A 195 8.23 -8.11 20.13
CA GLU A 195 8.84 -9.43 20.26
C GLU A 195 10.16 -9.53 19.50
N LYS A 196 11.07 -10.34 20.03
CA LYS A 196 12.30 -10.71 19.32
C LYS A 196 11.98 -11.87 18.39
N ASN A 197 12.64 -11.91 17.22
CA ASN A 197 12.50 -12.95 16.20
C ASN A 197 11.21 -12.96 15.39
N VAL A 198 10.54 -11.82 15.24
CA VAL A 198 9.39 -11.73 14.33
C VAL A 198 9.85 -11.74 12.87
N GLU A 199 9.31 -12.66 12.10
CA GLU A 199 9.58 -12.83 10.68
C GLU A 199 8.78 -11.82 9.85
N PHE A 200 9.38 -11.35 8.76
CA PHE A 200 8.68 -10.59 7.75
C PHE A 200 8.97 -11.15 6.35
N ARG A 201 8.08 -10.84 5.42
CA ARG A 201 8.22 -11.16 4.00
C ARG A 201 8.02 -9.90 3.18
N LEU A 202 8.86 -9.70 2.16
CA LEU A 202 8.70 -8.62 1.18
C LEU A 202 8.31 -9.23 -0.16
N TYR A 203 7.19 -8.78 -0.69
CA TYR A 203 6.69 -9.16 -2.00
C TYR A 203 6.83 -7.98 -2.95
N SER A 204 7.21 -8.24 -4.21
CA SER A 204 7.15 -7.20 -5.25
C SER A 204 5.76 -7.16 -5.87
N VAL A 205 5.27 -5.96 -6.16
CA VAL A 205 4.07 -5.77 -6.98
C VAL A 205 4.54 -5.29 -8.35
N ASP A 206 4.62 -6.21 -9.31
CA ASP A 206 4.94 -5.86 -10.69
C ASP A 206 3.65 -5.67 -11.48
N LEU A 207 3.49 -4.47 -12.02
CA LEU A 207 2.34 -4.14 -12.84
C LEU A 207 2.75 -4.38 -14.27
N MET A 208 2.41 -5.57 -14.75
CA MET A 208 2.38 -5.83 -16.19
C MET A 208 1.56 -4.71 -16.81
N ARG A 209 2.23 -3.77 -17.49
CA ARG A 209 1.57 -2.78 -18.33
C ARG A 209 0.79 -3.60 -19.36
N MET A 210 -0.51 -3.76 -19.14
CA MET A 210 -1.39 -4.19 -20.21
C MET A 210 -1.30 -3.08 -21.27
N THR A 211 -0.48 -3.32 -22.29
CA THR A 211 -0.59 -2.58 -23.54
C THR A 211 -2.00 -2.84 -24.02
N VAL A 212 -2.89 -1.88 -23.82
CA VAL A 212 -4.20 -1.86 -24.47
C VAL A 212 -3.88 -1.86 -25.96
N ASN A 213 -3.96 -3.03 -26.59
CA ASN A 213 -3.88 -3.11 -28.04
C ASN A 213 -5.10 -2.37 -28.56
N SER A 214 -4.87 -1.16 -29.09
CA SER A 214 -5.87 -0.28 -29.72
C SER A 214 -6.56 -0.87 -30.95
N ASN A 215 -6.47 -2.18 -31.17
CA ASN A 215 -6.98 -2.87 -32.36
C ASN A 215 -8.45 -3.30 -32.24
N ASP A 216 -9.02 -3.35 -31.03
CA ASP A 216 -10.43 -3.72 -30.85
C ASP A 216 -11.42 -2.58 -31.18
N SER A 217 -10.91 -1.34 -31.27
CA SER A 217 -11.73 -0.17 -31.66
C SER A 217 -11.89 0.00 -33.18
N GLN A 218 -11.12 -0.74 -34.00
CA GLN A 218 -11.24 -0.66 -35.47
C GLN A 218 -12.04 -1.82 -36.08
N GLN A 219 -12.19 -2.96 -35.39
CA GLN A 219 -13.03 -4.07 -35.89
C GLN A 219 -14.54 -3.82 -35.69
N SER A 220 -14.94 -3.00 -34.72
CA SER A 220 -16.34 -2.64 -34.50
C SER A 220 -16.88 -1.61 -35.51
N LEU A 221 -16.01 -0.76 -36.08
CA LEU A 221 -16.41 0.23 -37.10
C LEU A 221 -16.54 -0.40 -38.50
N GLN A 222 -15.73 -1.39 -38.87
CA GLN A 222 -15.84 -2.08 -40.16
C GLN A 222 -16.99 -3.09 -40.25
N ALA A 223 -17.57 -3.50 -39.10
CA ALA A 223 -18.74 -4.38 -39.07
C ALA A 223 -20.07 -3.62 -39.31
N VAL A 224 -20.08 -2.30 -39.12
CA VAL A 224 -21.27 -1.46 -39.36
C VAL A 224 -21.35 -1.02 -40.83
N GLU A 225 -20.22 -0.74 -41.48
CA GLU A 225 -20.18 -0.31 -42.90
C GLU A 225 -20.40 -1.44 -43.93
N ARG A 226 -20.51 -2.71 -43.51
CA ARG A 226 -20.84 -3.84 -44.41
C ARG A 226 -22.33 -4.22 -44.43
N LYS A 227 -23.19 -3.41 -43.82
CA LYS A 227 -24.65 -3.64 -43.78
C LYS A 227 -25.49 -2.53 -44.42
N GLU A 228 -24.88 -1.67 -45.23
CA GLU A 228 -25.60 -0.78 -46.16
C GLU A 228 -25.35 -1.18 -47.61
#